data_AF-A0A524FJI4-F1
#
_entry.id   AF-A0A524FJI4-F1
#
_cell.length_a   1.000
_cell.length_b   1.000
_cell.length_c   1.000
_cell.angle_alpha   90.00
_cell.angle_beta   90.00
_cell.angle_gamma   90.00
#
_symmetry.space_group_name_H-M   'P 1'
#
loop_
_entity.id
_entity.type
_entity.pdbx_description
1 polymer ?
#
loop_
_entity_poly.entity_id
_entity_poly.type
_entity_poly.pdbx_seq_one_letter_code
_entity_poly.pdbx_strand_id
1 'polypeptide(L)'
;MGSFWAKPSEYPGQRNICLALVDPNFVGKKGGWSPSKTIVTVIQAITAMLNTRGKFFNPTDVFNKKAAIEAMKNQKEFEKKVKFLVKKYANQKW
;
A
#
# COMPACT_ATOMS: atom_id res chain seq x y z
N MET A 1 -24.22 10.00 19.28
CA MET A 1 -23.85 9.04 18.22
C MET A 1 -22.97 9.74 17.20
N GLY A 2 -21.64 9.68 17.40
CA GLY A 2 -20.68 10.30 16.49
C GLY A 2 -20.31 9.30 15.39
N SER A 3 -20.43 9.71 14.12
CA SER A 3 -19.94 8.92 12.99
C SER A 3 -18.43 8.72 13.10
N PHE A 4 -18.02 7.48 13.38
CA PHE A 4 -16.63 7.09 13.66
C PHE A 4 -15.69 7.17 12.44
N TRP A 5 -16.19 7.49 11.24
CA TRP A 5 -15.36 7.57 10.03
C TRP A 5 -15.73 8.78 9.18
N ALA A 6 -14.85 9.79 9.14
CA ALA A 6 -14.90 10.82 8.11
C ALA A 6 -14.31 10.28 6.79
N LYS A 7 -14.92 10.73 5.69
CA LYS A 7 -14.85 10.28 4.29
C LYS A 7 -13.43 9.97 3.75
N PRO A 8 -13.31 9.06 2.75
CA PRO A 8 -12.05 8.51 2.23
C PRO A 8 -11.35 9.41 1.19
N SER A 9 -11.41 10.72 1.33
CA SER A 9 -10.56 11.63 0.55
C SER A 9 -9.32 11.91 1.38
N GLU A 10 -8.30 11.07 1.20
CA GLU A 10 -6.89 11.28 1.53
C GLU A 10 -6.62 12.42 2.53
N TYR A 11 -6.50 12.09 3.82
CA TYR A 11 -6.11 13.07 4.85
C TYR A 11 -4.79 13.75 4.44
N PRO A 12 -4.76 15.09 4.31
CA PRO A 12 -3.54 15.82 3.95
C PRO A 12 -2.42 15.50 4.94
N GLY A 13 -1.34 14.89 4.46
CA GLY A 13 -0.17 14.55 5.27
C GLY A 13 -0.15 13.14 5.90
N GLN A 14 -1.23 12.35 5.81
CA GLN A 14 -1.21 10.95 6.25
C GLN A 14 -1.05 9.99 5.06
N ARG A 15 0.10 9.31 5.01
CA ARG A 15 0.37 8.23 4.05
C ARG A 15 -0.22 6.93 4.59
N ASN A 16 -1.51 6.71 4.35
CA ASN A 16 -2.18 5.48 4.78
C ASN A 16 -1.78 4.30 3.88
N ILE A 17 -1.43 3.16 4.48
CA ILE A 17 -1.16 1.91 3.78
C ILE A 17 -2.42 1.05 3.85
N CYS A 18 -2.98 0.70 2.69
CA CYS A 18 -4.06 -0.30 2.62
C CYS A 18 -3.46 -1.69 2.76
N LEU A 19 -3.41 -2.20 3.99
CA LEU A 19 -2.87 -3.52 4.30
C LEU A 19 -3.83 -4.22 5.27
N ALA A 20 -4.52 -5.26 4.79
CA ALA A 20 -5.48 -6.04 5.58
C ALA A 20 -4.88 -6.60 6.88
N LEU A 21 -3.56 -6.89 6.88
CA LEU A 21 -2.83 -7.38 8.04
C LEU A 21 -2.89 -6.44 9.25
N VAL A 22 -3.02 -5.14 9.04
CA VAL A 22 -3.07 -4.13 10.13
C VAL A 22 -4.41 -3.40 10.20
N ASP A 23 -5.38 -3.82 9.39
CA ASP A 23 -6.73 -3.27 9.41
C ASP A 23 -7.53 -3.87 10.60
N PRO A 24 -8.04 -3.05 11.53
CA PRO A 24 -8.83 -3.52 12.66
C PRO A 24 -10.06 -4.35 12.27
N ASN A 25 -10.62 -4.12 11.08
CA ASN A 25 -11.80 -4.84 10.59
C ASN A 25 -11.49 -6.29 10.18
N PHE A 26 -10.22 -6.64 10.04
CA PHE A 26 -9.74 -7.96 9.61
C PHE A 26 -9.11 -8.78 10.74
N VAL A 27 -9.12 -8.30 11.99
CA VAL A 27 -8.63 -9.07 13.14
C VAL A 27 -9.37 -10.41 13.23
N GLY A 28 -8.63 -11.52 13.28
CA GLY A 28 -9.19 -12.88 13.33
C GLY A 28 -9.81 -13.38 12.02
N LYS A 29 -9.75 -12.60 10.93
CA LYS A 29 -10.22 -12.98 9.59
C LYS A 29 -9.07 -13.43 8.71
N LYS A 30 -9.39 -14.14 7.62
CA LYS A 30 -8.41 -14.56 6.62
C LYS A 30 -7.63 -13.36 6.07
N GLY A 31 -6.31 -13.41 6.18
CA GLY A 31 -5.40 -12.35 5.70
C GLY A 31 -5.20 -11.17 6.66
N GLY A 32 -5.98 -11.07 7.75
CA GLY A 32 -5.83 -10.00 8.73
C GLY A 32 -4.94 -10.34 9.92
N TRP A 33 -4.95 -9.47 10.92
CA TRP A 33 -4.13 -9.62 12.13
C TRP A 33 -4.49 -10.88 12.92
N SER A 34 -3.46 -11.57 13.42
CA SER A 34 -3.59 -12.65 14.41
C SER A 34 -2.38 -12.65 15.36
N PRO A 35 -2.51 -13.12 16.61
CA PRO A 35 -1.40 -13.16 17.58
C PRO A 35 -0.17 -13.95 17.12
N SER A 36 -0.32 -14.83 16.12
CA SER A 36 0.79 -15.58 15.50
C SER A 36 1.64 -14.75 14.53
N LYS A 37 1.24 -13.52 14.20
CA LYS A 37 1.97 -12.65 13.26
C LYS A 37 2.86 -11.70 14.04
N THR A 38 4.05 -11.47 13.50
CA THR A 38 5.07 -10.62 14.14
C THR A 38 5.30 -9.36 13.33
N ILE A 39 6.06 -8.42 13.90
CA ILE A 39 6.53 -7.24 13.16
C ILE A 39 7.30 -7.63 11.89
N VAL A 40 8.00 -8.78 11.90
CA VAL A 40 8.70 -9.32 10.72
C VAL A 40 7.69 -9.63 9.61
N THR A 41 6.56 -10.24 9.94
CA THR A 41 5.48 -10.50 8.97
C THR A 41 4.92 -9.20 8.39
N VAL A 42 4.77 -8.16 9.22
CA VAL A 42 4.29 -6.85 8.77
C VAL A 42 5.28 -6.21 7.80
N ILE A 43 6.57 -6.19 8.16
CA ILE A 43 7.64 -5.66 7.29
C ILE A 43 7.67 -6.40 5.96
N GLN A 44 7.64 -7.74 5.97
CA GLN A 44 7.63 -8.55 4.76
C GLN A 44 6.42 -8.27 3.87
N ALA A 45 5.22 -8.11 4.45
CA ALA A 45 4.01 -7.77 3.71
C ALA A 45 4.12 -6.39 3.04
N ILE A 46 4.63 -5.39 3.76
CA ILE A 46 4.86 -4.05 3.21
C ILE A 46 5.91 -4.10 2.09
N THR A 47 7.02 -4.81 2.29
CA THR A 47 8.04 -4.99 1.25
C THR A 47 7.46 -5.66 0.01
N ALA A 48 6.60 -6.67 0.17
CA ALA A 48 5.94 -7.33 -0.94
C ALA A 48 5.01 -6.39 -1.73
N MET A 49 4.29 -5.48 -1.05
CA MET A 49 3.43 -4.48 -1.68
C MET A 49 4.19 -3.40 -2.47
N LEU A 50 5.46 -3.15 -2.14
CA LEU A 50 6.30 -2.17 -2.85
C LEU A 50 6.78 -2.67 -4.22
N ASN A 51 6.52 -3.93 -4.57
CA ASN A 51 6.80 -4.45 -5.90
C ASN A 51 5.93 -3.75 -6.96
N THR A 52 6.53 -3.38 -8.09
CA THR A 52 5.81 -2.78 -9.22
C THR A 52 5.40 -3.81 -10.29
N ARG A 53 5.78 -5.07 -10.10
CA ARG A 53 5.52 -6.20 -11.02
C ARG A 53 5.41 -7.53 -10.26
N GLY A 54 4.94 -8.56 -10.94
CA GLY A 54 4.98 -9.94 -10.49
C GLY A 54 3.82 -10.31 -9.55
N LYS A 55 3.99 -11.43 -8.85
CA LYS A 55 2.91 -12.10 -8.08
C LYS A 55 2.28 -11.26 -6.98
N PHE A 56 3.03 -10.31 -6.42
CA PHE A 56 2.59 -9.50 -5.29
C PHE A 56 2.12 -8.08 -5.70
N PHE A 57 2.18 -7.75 -6.99
CA PHE A 57 1.66 -6.50 -7.51
C PHE A 57 0.17 -6.64 -7.80
N ASN A 58 -0.66 -5.86 -7.11
CA ASN A 58 -2.11 -5.87 -7.28
C ASN A 58 -2.61 -4.48 -7.71
N PRO A 59 -2.80 -4.23 -9.03
CA PRO A 59 -3.34 -2.96 -9.50
C PRO A 59 -4.88 -2.89 -9.50
N THR A 60 -5.59 -3.97 -9.14
CA THR A 60 -7.06 -4.03 -9.26
C THR A 60 -7.80 -3.73 -7.97
N ASP A 61 -7.17 -3.92 -6.82
CA ASP A 61 -7.70 -3.55 -5.50
C ASP A 61 -6.70 -2.62 -4.79
N VAL A 62 -6.91 -1.30 -4.97
CA VAL A 62 -5.92 -0.27 -4.60
C VAL A 62 -6.54 0.90 -3.85
N PHE A 63 -5.73 1.50 -2.98
CA PHE A 63 -6.04 2.77 -2.35
C PHE A 63 -5.93 3.95 -3.34
N ASN A 64 -4.83 4.01 -4.11
CA ASN A 64 -4.60 5.07 -5.09
C ASN A 64 -5.02 4.63 -6.51
N LYS A 65 -6.27 4.94 -6.87
CA LYS A 65 -6.84 4.59 -8.19
C LYS A 65 -6.06 5.19 -9.36
N LYS A 66 -5.53 6.42 -9.21
CA LYS A 66 -4.77 7.08 -10.28
C LYS A 66 -3.49 6.33 -10.61
N ALA A 67 -2.74 5.92 -9.59
CA ALA A 67 -1.52 5.14 -9.75
C ALA A 67 -1.78 3.77 -10.40
N ALA A 68 -2.88 3.10 -10.03
CA ALA A 68 -3.28 1.85 -10.66
C ALA A 68 -3.61 2.02 -12.15
N ILE A 69 -4.40 3.03 -12.51
CA ILE A 69 -4.74 3.31 -13.91
C ILE A 69 -3.47 3.64 -14.72
N GLU A 70 -2.55 4.44 -14.17
CA GLU A 70 -1.26 4.73 -14.82
C GLU A 70 -0.46 3.46 -15.07
N ALA A 71 -0.35 2.57 -14.08
CA ALA A 71 0.36 1.29 -14.20
C ALA A 71 -0.30 0.37 -15.23
N MET A 72 -1.63 0.22 -15.18
CA MET A 72 -2.39 -0.63 -16.10
C MET A 72 -2.37 -0.11 -17.55
N LYS A 73 -2.39 1.21 -17.75
CA LYS A 73 -2.38 1.81 -19.08
C LYS A 73 -1.00 1.78 -19.72
N ASN A 74 0.05 2.14 -18.96
CA ASN A 74 1.41 2.16 -19.48
C ASN A 74 2.42 1.89 -18.36
N GLN A 75 2.70 0.60 -18.15
CA GLN A 75 3.64 0.11 -17.14
C GLN A 75 5.03 0.75 -17.25
N LYS A 76 5.53 1.03 -18.47
CA LYS A 76 6.87 1.62 -18.67
C LYS A 76 6.93 3.06 -18.14
N GLU A 77 5.91 3.86 -18.42
CA GLU A 77 5.85 5.26 -17.92
C GLU A 77 5.61 5.32 -16.42
N PHE A 78 4.75 4.43 -15.90
CA PHE A 78 4.58 4.27 -14.46
C PHE A 78 5.91 3.98 -13.75
N GLU A 79 6.72 3.06 -14.28
CA GLU A 79 8.03 2.74 -13.70
C GLU A 79 9.05 3.87 -13.79
N LYS A 80 9.04 4.66 -14.88
CA LYS A 80 9.88 5.87 -14.97
C LYS A 80 9.52 6.84 -13.85
N LYS A 81 8.22 7.06 -13.62
CA LYS A 81 7.72 7.91 -12.54
C LYS A 81 8.11 7.37 -11.16
N VAL A 82 7.96 6.07 -10.92
CA VAL A 82 8.40 5.42 -9.66
C VAL A 82 9.90 5.63 -9.45
N LYS A 83 10.74 5.37 -10.46
CA LYS A 83 12.20 5.58 -10.36
C LYS A 83 12.56 7.03 -10.05
N PHE A 84 11.86 7.99 -10.67
CA PHE A 84 12.03 9.41 -10.37
C PHE A 84 11.69 9.72 -8.91
N LEU A 85 10.56 9.21 -8.40
CA LEU A 85 10.16 9.41 -7.00
C LEU A 85 11.13 8.78 -6.00
N VAL A 86 11.62 7.57 -6.28
CA VAL A 86 12.65 6.90 -5.47
C VAL A 86 13.91 7.75 -5.42
N LYS A 87 14.41 8.23 -6.56
CA LYS A 87 15.59 9.11 -6.61
C LYS A 87 15.38 10.42 -5.86
N LYS A 88 14.16 10.96 -5.87
CA LYS A 88 13.84 12.24 -5.24
C LYS A 88 13.66 12.14 -3.72
N TYR A 89 13.00 11.08 -3.25
CA TYR A 89 12.52 11.01 -1.86
C TYR A 89 13.05 9.82 -1.05
N ALA A 90 13.57 8.77 -1.69
CA ALA A 90 14.09 7.56 -1.05
C ALA A 90 15.56 7.33 -1.45
N ASN A 91 16.37 8.39 -1.38
CA ASN A 91 17.76 8.41 -1.84
C ASN A 91 18.79 8.23 -0.71
N GLN A 92 18.33 8.11 0.54
CA GLN A 92 19.17 7.84 1.70
C GLN A 92 18.89 6.41 2.19
N LYS A 93 19.96 5.69 2.56
CA LYS A 93 19.82 4.48 3.35
C LYS A 93 19.58 4.91 4.80
N TRP A 94 18.60 4.27 5.43
CA TRP A 94 18.38 4.38 6.88
C TRP A 94 19.50 3.65 7.63
#